data_AF-A0A8T2NF26-F1
#
_entry.id   AF-A0A8T2NF26-F1
#
_cell.length_a   1.000
_cell.length_b   1.000
_cell.length_c   1.000
_cell.angle_alpha   90.00
_cell.angle_beta   90.00
_cell.angle_gamma   90.00
#
_symmetry.space_group_name_H-M   'P 1'
#
loop_
_entity.id
_entity.type
_entity.pdbx_description
1 polymer ?
#
loop_
_entity_poly.entity_id
_entity_poly.type
_entity_poly.pdbx_seq_one_letter_code
_entity_poly.pdbx_strand_id
1 'polypeptide(L)'
;MQSSEVLPVLPLPSIMVKPPSPRKEMTVADVMLSLREDIPEAPKFKSFMETSSGNQSVTRLEDPGAVFCVGDTLNVLVEMKDFNGKPKTYGGDFILARIHSPELKASASGVVTDLHNGSYRVSFTLFWSGTVQVSVLLIHSAEAVQVLWRERKGSYWKVLFVGTFIKGDQTETSQCGPMLKTTRPLCEYVDKREGEYYACIKPPTLPCSSLNNIKSHNSEGPFLTQDEDRLLERKNIGVQIKNSFPAVQVISCDVTPAKPSEKCLLGKESPIPTGYFYQNRWFSTVCQQAPFLSQDTITKCLTGKRFYLWGDSTIRQWMEYLRTKVEGLTHKDEVGNWLPLRSFNYAKSIALQWKRHNPPWIGSRAVSTKGFVYISRELDDVVLGGGRQDAIVISIGQHFRAFPLEYFIHRLLNIRRAILRLQARSPETMVFIKLENTREFTTPMLRMSDTYGHLQNLAQRKVFKGMRVVIVDAWDMSVAANTFSIHPN
;
A
#
# COMPACT_ATOMS: atom_id res chain seq x y z
N MET A 1 71.76 40.27 -4.70
CA MET A 1 70.76 40.38 -5.79
C MET A 1 70.93 39.17 -6.70
N GLN A 2 70.11 38.15 -6.49
CA GLN A 2 70.00 37.00 -7.38
C GLN A 2 68.51 36.67 -7.45
N SER A 3 67.97 36.86 -8.65
CA SER A 3 66.58 36.65 -9.05
C SER A 3 66.31 35.16 -9.23
N SER A 4 65.43 34.59 -8.41
CA SER A 4 64.89 33.25 -8.63
C SER A 4 63.66 33.34 -9.56
N GLU A 5 63.80 32.83 -10.77
CA GLU A 5 62.69 32.64 -11.73
C GLU A 5 61.69 31.61 -11.18
N VAL A 6 60.41 32.00 -11.13
CA VAL A 6 59.29 31.13 -10.77
C VAL A 6 58.70 30.56 -12.06
N LEU A 7 58.74 29.23 -12.20
CA LEU A 7 58.08 28.49 -13.28
C LEU A 7 56.55 28.63 -13.22
N PRO A 8 55.85 28.79 -14.36
CA PRO A 8 54.40 28.89 -14.38
C PRO A 8 53.74 27.51 -14.17
N VAL A 9 52.80 27.46 -13.22
CA VAL A 9 51.96 26.28 -12.95
C VAL A 9 50.93 26.15 -14.07
N LEU A 10 50.99 25.04 -14.83
CA LEU A 10 49.97 24.66 -15.79
C LEU A 10 48.69 24.20 -15.06
N PRO A 11 47.49 24.64 -15.48
CA PRO A 11 46.24 24.18 -14.88
C PRO A 11 45.96 22.72 -15.24
N LEU A 12 45.63 21.92 -14.22
CA LEU A 12 45.17 20.54 -14.36
C LEU A 12 43.89 20.48 -15.22
N PRO A 13 43.77 19.52 -16.15
CA PRO A 13 42.57 19.39 -16.97
C PRO A 13 41.37 19.03 -16.09
N SER A 14 40.35 19.88 -16.16
CA SER A 14 39.06 19.66 -15.52
C SER A 14 38.45 18.37 -16.05
N ILE A 15 38.38 17.35 -15.20
CA ILE A 15 37.66 16.11 -15.50
C ILE A 15 36.18 16.50 -15.60
N MET A 16 35.71 16.75 -16.81
CA MET A 16 34.28 16.81 -17.11
C MET A 16 33.69 15.43 -16.82
N VAL A 17 33.16 15.26 -15.60
CA VAL A 17 32.27 14.15 -15.27
C VAL A 17 31.08 14.30 -16.21
N LYS A 18 31.00 13.44 -17.24
CA LYS A 18 29.83 13.32 -18.10
C LYS A 18 28.60 13.18 -17.19
N PRO A 19 27.54 14.00 -17.40
CA PRO A 19 26.30 13.78 -16.70
C PRO A 19 25.87 12.33 -16.92
N PRO A 20 25.38 11.61 -15.89
CA PRO A 20 24.83 10.28 -16.10
C PRO A 20 23.78 10.37 -17.21
N SER A 21 23.88 9.48 -18.20
CA SER A 21 22.87 9.33 -19.24
C SER A 21 21.47 9.38 -18.61
N PRO A 22 20.51 10.14 -19.15
CA PRO A 22 19.18 10.24 -18.54
C PRO A 22 18.64 8.82 -18.37
N ARG A 23 18.44 8.39 -17.11
CA ARG A 23 17.81 7.09 -16.85
C ARG A 23 16.48 7.11 -17.60
N LYS A 24 16.28 6.15 -18.50
CA LYS A 24 15.02 5.96 -19.20
C LYS A 24 13.87 6.06 -18.20
N GLU A 25 12.92 6.91 -18.52
CA GLU A 25 11.78 7.17 -17.64
C GLU A 25 10.97 5.87 -17.44
N MET A 26 10.61 5.59 -16.19
CA MET A 26 9.82 4.39 -15.85
C MET A 26 8.41 4.51 -16.42
N THR A 27 7.99 3.50 -17.18
CA THR A 27 6.67 3.42 -17.81
C THR A 27 5.77 2.43 -17.07
N VAL A 28 4.46 2.45 -17.41
CA VAL A 28 3.51 1.45 -16.90
C VAL A 28 3.96 0.04 -17.30
N ALA A 29 4.45 -0.14 -18.52
CA ALA A 29 4.93 -1.42 -19.03
C ALA A 29 6.13 -1.95 -18.23
N ASP A 30 7.07 -1.08 -17.83
CA ASP A 30 8.23 -1.49 -17.03
C ASP A 30 7.82 -2.02 -15.64
N VAL A 31 6.80 -1.41 -15.04
CA VAL A 31 6.26 -1.85 -13.73
C VAL A 31 5.49 -3.16 -13.91
N MET A 32 4.61 -3.25 -14.91
CA MET A 32 3.86 -4.48 -15.21
C MET A 32 4.79 -5.65 -15.50
N LEU A 33 5.87 -5.43 -16.26
CA LEU A 33 6.87 -6.45 -16.55
C LEU A 33 7.57 -6.95 -15.28
N SER A 34 7.82 -6.06 -14.31
CA SER A 34 8.45 -6.45 -13.05
C SER A 34 7.54 -7.25 -12.11
N LEU A 35 6.23 -7.26 -12.37
CA LEU A 35 5.22 -8.00 -11.61
C LEU A 35 4.74 -9.25 -12.35
N ARG A 36 5.38 -9.62 -13.47
CA ARG A 36 4.89 -10.67 -14.35
C ARG A 36 4.76 -12.03 -13.67
N GLU A 37 5.65 -12.34 -12.73
CA GLU A 37 5.65 -13.61 -11.97
C GLU A 37 4.58 -13.60 -10.87
N ASP A 38 4.16 -12.42 -10.40
CA ASP A 38 3.07 -12.25 -9.43
C ASP A 38 1.69 -12.22 -10.09
N ILE A 39 1.65 -12.05 -11.41
CA ILE A 39 0.43 -12.00 -12.20
C ILE A 39 0.01 -13.44 -12.53
N PRO A 40 -1.20 -13.88 -12.16
CA PRO A 40 -1.62 -15.24 -12.41
C PRO A 40 -1.82 -15.51 -13.91
N GLU A 41 -1.49 -16.74 -14.31
CA GLU A 41 -1.80 -17.28 -15.63
C GLU A 41 -3.32 -17.47 -15.85
N ALA A 42 -3.73 -17.90 -17.04
CA ALA A 42 -5.13 -18.18 -17.35
C ALA A 42 -5.72 -19.29 -16.45
N PRO A 43 -7.06 -19.29 -16.22
CA PRO A 43 -7.68 -20.23 -15.30
C PRO A 43 -7.47 -21.70 -15.68
N LYS A 44 -7.06 -22.51 -14.72
CA LYS A 44 -6.81 -23.95 -14.89
C LYS A 44 -7.61 -24.78 -13.89
N PHE A 45 -8.93 -24.83 -14.02
CA PHE A 45 -9.73 -25.78 -13.24
C PHE A 45 -11.04 -26.14 -13.95
N LYS A 46 -11.50 -27.38 -13.77
CA LYS A 46 -12.77 -27.87 -14.33
C LYS A 46 -13.90 -27.91 -13.31
N SER A 47 -13.55 -28.06 -12.03
CA SER A 47 -14.51 -28.12 -10.94
C SER A 47 -13.92 -27.51 -9.67
N PHE A 48 -14.79 -26.94 -8.83
CA PHE A 48 -14.44 -26.49 -7.48
C PHE A 48 -13.68 -27.57 -6.66
N MET A 49 -14.00 -28.85 -6.83
CA MET A 49 -13.38 -29.91 -6.03
C MET A 49 -11.88 -30.10 -6.31
N GLU A 50 -11.41 -29.66 -7.49
CA GLU A 50 -9.99 -29.72 -7.90
C GLU A 50 -9.18 -28.50 -7.41
N THR A 51 -9.84 -27.52 -6.78
CA THR A 51 -9.23 -26.26 -6.34
C THR A 51 -8.61 -26.37 -4.95
N SER A 52 -7.65 -25.49 -4.64
CA SER A 52 -6.90 -25.57 -3.39
C SER A 52 -7.79 -25.44 -2.15
N SER A 53 -7.57 -26.31 -1.16
CA SER A 53 -8.32 -26.37 0.08
C SER A 53 -7.39 -26.23 1.28
N GLY A 54 -7.51 -25.11 2.00
CA GLY A 54 -6.71 -24.87 3.21
C GLY A 54 -6.93 -25.92 4.31
N ASN A 55 -8.14 -26.50 4.39
CA ASN A 55 -8.49 -27.52 5.39
C ASN A 55 -7.84 -28.89 5.11
N GLN A 56 -7.61 -29.22 3.83
CA GLN A 56 -6.95 -30.47 3.44
C GLN A 56 -5.42 -30.34 3.46
N SER A 57 -4.93 -29.12 3.26
CA SER A 57 -3.53 -28.78 3.18
C SER A 57 -2.85 -28.81 4.55
N VAL A 58 -1.53 -28.96 4.55
CA VAL A 58 -0.73 -29.03 5.78
C VAL A 58 0.56 -28.24 5.65
N THR A 59 1.12 -27.82 6.79
CA THR A 59 2.46 -27.24 6.84
C THR A 59 3.41 -28.15 7.62
N ARG A 60 4.69 -28.18 7.22
CA ARG A 60 5.77 -28.96 7.82
C ARG A 60 7.00 -28.08 8.06
N LEU A 61 7.74 -28.37 9.12
CA LEU A 61 9.09 -27.80 9.28
C LEU A 61 10.03 -28.47 8.29
N GLU A 62 10.86 -27.70 7.60
CA GLU A 62 11.93 -28.28 6.79
C GLU A 62 13.02 -28.88 7.69
N ASP A 63 13.29 -28.26 8.85
CA ASP A 63 14.31 -28.68 9.81
C ASP A 63 13.72 -29.00 11.21
N PRO A 64 12.97 -30.09 11.39
CA PRO A 64 12.21 -30.38 12.62
C PRO A 64 13.08 -30.70 13.85
N GLY A 65 14.39 -30.94 13.68
CA GLY A 65 15.34 -31.22 14.76
C GLY A 65 16.32 -30.09 15.06
N ALA A 66 16.21 -28.95 14.35
CA ALA A 66 17.12 -27.84 14.56
C ALA A 66 16.84 -27.11 15.88
N VAL A 67 17.92 -26.67 16.52
CA VAL A 67 17.84 -25.68 17.60
C VAL A 67 17.90 -24.31 16.95
N PHE A 68 16.88 -23.49 17.17
CA PHE A 68 16.79 -22.16 16.55
C PHE A 68 17.27 -21.08 17.51
N CYS A 69 18.19 -20.26 17.03
CA CYS A 69 18.67 -19.06 17.68
C CYS A 69 17.85 -17.83 17.24
N VAL A 70 17.81 -16.79 18.08
CA VAL A 70 17.33 -15.47 17.64
C VAL A 70 18.23 -14.99 16.49
N GLY A 71 17.62 -14.58 15.37
CA GLY A 71 18.29 -14.17 14.14
C GLY A 71 18.27 -15.23 13.05
N ASP A 72 18.00 -16.49 13.40
CA ASP A 72 17.92 -17.58 12.42
C ASP A 72 16.70 -17.44 11.51
N THR A 73 16.75 -18.17 10.40
CA THR A 73 15.63 -18.33 9.48
C THR A 73 14.94 -19.67 9.74
N LEU A 74 13.66 -19.60 10.09
CA LEU A 74 12.77 -20.77 10.15
C LEU A 74 12.10 -20.95 8.78
N ASN A 75 12.32 -22.09 8.13
CA ASN A 75 11.62 -22.44 6.90
C ASN A 75 10.50 -23.45 7.16
N VAL A 76 9.34 -23.15 6.58
CA VAL A 76 8.13 -23.97 6.66
C VAL A 76 7.67 -24.31 5.25
N LEU A 77 7.52 -25.60 4.96
CA LEU A 77 6.93 -26.09 3.72
C LEU A 77 5.41 -26.15 3.86
N VAL A 78 4.69 -25.55 2.93
CA VAL A 78 3.23 -25.68 2.78
C VAL A 78 2.96 -26.66 1.64
N GLU A 79 2.30 -27.76 1.94
CA GLU A 79 1.87 -28.76 0.96
C GLU A 79 0.39 -28.51 0.63
N MET A 80 0.12 -27.88 -0.52
CA MET A 80 -1.25 -27.57 -0.91
C MET A 80 -1.96 -28.80 -1.47
N LYS A 81 -3.21 -29.00 -1.07
CA LYS A 81 -4.09 -30.07 -1.53
C LYS A 81 -5.42 -29.52 -2.02
N ASP A 82 -6.06 -30.25 -2.93
CA ASP A 82 -7.42 -29.94 -3.38
C ASP A 82 -8.48 -30.36 -2.33
N PHE A 83 -9.77 -30.11 -2.61
CA PHE A 83 -10.86 -30.52 -1.74
C PHE A 83 -11.05 -32.04 -1.63
N ASN A 84 -10.47 -32.82 -2.53
CA ASN A 84 -10.43 -34.29 -2.48
C ASN A 84 -9.21 -34.82 -1.72
N GLY A 85 -8.35 -33.94 -1.18
CA GLY A 85 -7.13 -34.32 -0.47
C GLY A 85 -5.97 -34.76 -1.38
N LYS A 86 -6.05 -34.51 -2.69
CA LYS A 86 -4.96 -34.77 -3.62
C LYS A 86 -3.96 -33.60 -3.64
N PRO A 87 -2.64 -33.86 -3.68
CA PRO A 87 -1.65 -32.81 -3.83
C PRO A 87 -1.88 -31.99 -5.09
N LYS A 88 -1.73 -30.67 -4.98
CA LYS A 88 -1.72 -29.76 -6.13
C LYS A 88 -0.41 -29.95 -6.90
N THR A 89 -0.42 -29.60 -8.19
CA THR A 89 0.74 -29.74 -9.10
C THR A 89 1.19 -28.40 -9.68
N TYR A 90 0.57 -27.30 -9.28
CA TYR A 90 0.87 -25.94 -9.71
C TYR A 90 0.64 -24.98 -8.56
N GLY A 91 1.32 -23.84 -8.61
CA GLY A 91 1.24 -22.78 -7.62
C GLY A 91 0.21 -21.67 -7.94
N GLY A 92 0.47 -20.47 -7.44
CA GLY A 92 -0.37 -19.28 -7.65
C GLY A 92 -1.41 -19.01 -6.56
N ASP A 93 -1.46 -19.82 -5.50
CA ASP A 93 -2.29 -19.55 -4.32
C ASP A 93 -1.80 -18.29 -3.60
N PHE A 94 -2.74 -17.46 -3.16
CA PHE A 94 -2.41 -16.30 -2.37
C PHE A 94 -2.42 -16.66 -0.89
N ILE A 95 -1.23 -16.80 -0.33
CA ILE A 95 -1.00 -17.20 1.06
C ILE A 95 -0.43 -16.02 1.84
N LEU A 96 -0.91 -15.82 3.06
CA LEU A 96 -0.29 -14.94 4.04
C LEU A 96 0.13 -15.75 5.25
N ALA A 97 1.31 -15.44 5.76
CA ALA A 97 1.88 -16.20 6.86
C ALA A 97 2.54 -15.28 7.89
N ARG A 98 2.51 -15.72 9.15
CA ARG A 98 3.16 -15.02 10.25
C ARG A 98 3.68 -15.99 11.30
N ILE A 99 4.65 -15.53 12.08
CA ILE A 99 5.01 -16.09 13.38
C ILE A 99 4.50 -15.18 14.49
N HIS A 100 4.18 -15.75 15.65
CA HIS A 100 3.71 -15.00 16.81
C HIS A 100 3.93 -15.72 18.14
N SER A 101 4.00 -14.93 19.20
CA SER A 101 4.03 -15.37 20.60
C SER A 101 3.06 -14.51 21.41
N PRO A 102 1.84 -15.00 21.69
CA PRO A 102 0.79 -14.20 22.35
C PRO A 102 1.21 -13.59 23.69
N GLU A 103 1.92 -14.34 24.54
CA GLU A 103 2.38 -13.89 25.85
C GLU A 103 3.34 -12.70 25.77
N LEU A 104 4.21 -12.70 24.75
CA LEU A 104 5.15 -11.61 24.47
C LEU A 104 4.52 -10.47 23.66
N LYS A 105 3.29 -10.65 23.19
CA LYS A 105 2.62 -9.76 22.22
C LYS A 105 3.55 -9.46 21.04
N ALA A 106 4.21 -10.51 20.54
CA ALA A 106 5.21 -10.43 19.50
C ALA A 106 4.73 -11.15 18.23
N SER A 107 5.04 -10.58 17.07
CA SER A 107 4.70 -11.19 15.78
C SER A 107 5.50 -10.60 14.62
N ALA A 108 5.66 -11.38 13.55
CA ALA A 108 6.31 -10.95 12.31
C ALA A 108 5.68 -11.67 11.12
N SER A 109 5.66 -11.04 9.95
CA SER A 109 5.20 -11.69 8.72
C SER A 109 6.28 -12.64 8.17
N GLY A 110 5.86 -13.62 7.37
CA GLY A 110 6.74 -14.53 6.63
C GLY A 110 6.85 -14.15 5.16
N VAL A 111 7.98 -14.49 4.55
CA VAL A 111 8.18 -14.39 3.11
C VAL A 111 7.71 -15.68 2.46
N VAL A 112 6.67 -15.59 1.63
CA VAL A 112 6.13 -16.74 0.90
C VAL A 112 6.79 -16.83 -0.48
N THR A 113 7.32 -18.00 -0.81
CA THR A 113 7.88 -18.35 -2.12
C THR A 113 7.09 -19.50 -2.70
N ASP A 114 6.49 -19.29 -3.87
CA ASP A 114 5.86 -20.33 -4.65
C ASP A 114 6.92 -21.24 -5.28
N LEU A 115 6.83 -22.55 -5.07
CA LEU A 115 7.73 -23.54 -5.68
C LEU A 115 7.19 -24.05 -7.03
N HIS A 116 6.06 -23.52 -7.48
CA HIS A 116 5.39 -23.77 -8.76
C HIS A 116 4.97 -25.22 -9.00
N ASN A 117 4.90 -26.02 -7.94
CA ASN A 117 4.57 -27.45 -7.99
C ASN A 117 3.43 -27.83 -7.03
N GLY A 118 2.65 -26.85 -6.56
CA GLY A 118 1.61 -27.04 -5.55
C GLY A 118 2.12 -27.00 -4.11
N SER A 119 3.39 -26.63 -3.91
CA SER A 119 3.97 -26.37 -2.60
C SER A 119 4.57 -24.98 -2.51
N TYR A 120 4.67 -24.46 -1.29
CA TYR A 120 5.21 -23.13 -1.01
C TYR A 120 6.22 -23.22 0.13
N ARG A 121 7.30 -22.45 0.04
CA ARG A 121 8.21 -22.23 1.18
C ARG A 121 7.86 -20.91 1.85
N VAL A 122 7.68 -20.94 3.16
CA VAL A 122 7.54 -19.73 3.98
C VAL A 122 8.79 -19.59 4.85
N SER A 123 9.50 -18.48 4.68
CA SER A 123 10.71 -18.16 5.45
C SER A 123 10.40 -17.08 6.48
N PHE A 124 10.75 -17.32 7.74
CA PHE A 124 10.59 -16.38 8.83
C PHE A 124 11.92 -16.05 9.48
N THR A 125 12.21 -14.77 9.68
CA THR A 125 13.30 -14.36 10.57
C THR A 125 12.82 -14.43 12.02
N LEU A 126 13.58 -15.09 12.90
CA LEU A 126 13.24 -15.26 14.31
C LEU A 126 13.74 -14.07 15.13
N PHE A 127 12.86 -13.11 15.44
CA PHE A 127 13.26 -11.85 16.08
C PHE A 127 13.30 -11.85 17.62
N TRP A 128 12.80 -12.90 18.27
CA TRP A 128 12.76 -13.01 19.73
C TRP A 128 12.92 -14.47 20.19
N SER A 129 13.34 -14.65 21.43
CA SER A 129 13.43 -15.95 22.10
C SER A 129 12.09 -16.34 22.75
N GLY A 130 11.92 -17.65 22.97
CA GLY A 130 10.75 -18.26 23.58
C GLY A 130 9.95 -19.15 22.62
N THR A 131 8.73 -19.47 23.02
CA THR A 131 7.80 -20.30 22.24
C THR A 131 7.21 -19.50 21.08
N VAL A 132 7.48 -19.90 19.85
CA VAL A 132 7.01 -19.25 18.61
C VAL A 132 6.01 -20.14 17.87
N GLN A 133 4.84 -19.59 17.54
CA GLN A 133 3.79 -20.26 16.78
C GLN A 133 3.73 -19.76 15.34
N VAL A 134 3.64 -20.68 14.39
CA VAL A 134 3.43 -20.39 12.96
C VAL A 134 1.93 -20.36 12.65
N SER A 135 1.48 -19.38 11.87
CA SER A 135 0.14 -19.33 11.29
C SER A 135 0.26 -19.05 9.80
N VAL A 136 -0.40 -19.88 8.98
CA VAL A 136 -0.44 -19.76 7.52
C VAL A 136 -1.91 -19.77 7.11
N LEU A 137 -2.32 -18.73 6.39
CA LEU A 137 -3.66 -18.55 5.88
C LEU A 137 -3.66 -18.68 4.36
N LEU A 138 -4.47 -19.58 3.83
CA LEU A 138 -4.85 -19.56 2.42
C LEU A 138 -5.88 -18.45 2.23
N ILE A 139 -5.46 -17.29 1.73
CA ILE A 139 -6.36 -16.15 1.50
C ILE A 139 -7.26 -16.44 0.30
N HIS A 140 -6.66 -16.83 -0.82
CA HIS A 140 -7.37 -17.24 -2.03
C HIS A 140 -6.63 -18.41 -2.68
N SER A 141 -7.37 -19.39 -3.19
CA SER A 141 -6.76 -20.42 -4.03
C SER A 141 -6.20 -19.83 -5.32
N ALA A 142 -5.28 -20.54 -5.98
CA ALA A 142 -4.74 -20.14 -7.28
C ALA A 142 -5.86 -19.88 -8.30
N GLU A 143 -6.92 -20.68 -8.27
CA GLU A 143 -8.08 -20.54 -9.14
C GLU A 143 -8.88 -19.28 -8.82
N ALA A 144 -9.09 -18.98 -7.54
CA ALA A 144 -9.75 -17.75 -7.11
C ALA A 144 -8.94 -16.51 -7.52
N VAL A 145 -7.62 -16.57 -7.38
CA VAL A 145 -6.69 -15.51 -7.81
C VAL A 145 -6.80 -15.26 -9.32
N GLN A 146 -6.90 -16.32 -10.12
CA GLN A 146 -7.09 -16.25 -11.58
C GLN A 146 -8.43 -15.58 -11.95
N VAL A 147 -9.53 -15.99 -11.32
CA VAL A 147 -10.86 -15.37 -11.51
C VAL A 147 -10.81 -13.89 -11.14
N LEU A 148 -10.28 -13.56 -9.97
CA LEU A 148 -10.13 -12.19 -9.50
C LEU A 148 -9.32 -11.34 -10.49
N TRP A 149 -8.22 -11.86 -11.02
CA TRP A 149 -7.39 -11.15 -11.99
C TRP A 149 -8.10 -10.90 -13.32
N ARG A 150 -8.76 -11.94 -13.86
CA ARG A 150 -9.58 -11.81 -15.08
C ARG A 150 -10.63 -10.72 -14.91
N GLU A 151 -11.35 -10.73 -13.81
CA GLU A 151 -12.41 -9.77 -13.54
C GLU A 151 -11.87 -8.35 -13.27
N ARG A 152 -10.66 -8.21 -12.74
CA ARG A 152 -10.03 -6.90 -12.55
C ARG A 152 -9.69 -6.23 -13.89
N LYS A 153 -9.30 -7.01 -14.89
CA LYS A 153 -9.03 -6.52 -16.26
C LYS A 153 -10.30 -6.29 -17.08
N GLY A 154 -11.27 -7.20 -16.99
CA GLY A 154 -12.40 -7.25 -17.90
C GLY A 154 -13.59 -6.36 -17.55
N SER A 155 -13.79 -6.02 -16.27
CA SER A 155 -15.04 -5.43 -15.79
C SER A 155 -14.82 -4.15 -14.96
N TYR A 156 -15.25 -3.01 -15.51
CA TYR A 156 -15.20 -1.69 -14.85
C TYR A 156 -16.52 -1.27 -14.22
N TRP A 157 -17.54 -2.12 -14.31
CA TRP A 157 -18.88 -1.81 -13.83
C TRP A 157 -19.07 -2.08 -12.35
N LYS A 158 -18.10 -2.69 -11.64
CA LYS A 158 -18.21 -3.10 -10.23
C LYS A 158 -18.50 -1.93 -9.27
N VAL A 159 -18.15 -0.71 -9.68
CA VAL A 159 -18.38 0.53 -8.94
C VAL A 159 -19.04 1.54 -9.89
N LEU A 160 -20.24 1.98 -9.55
CA LEU A 160 -20.98 3.00 -10.28
C LEU A 160 -20.69 4.36 -9.65
N PHE A 161 -20.21 5.31 -10.43
CA PHE A 161 -20.05 6.69 -9.97
C PHE A 161 -21.23 7.53 -10.45
N VAL A 162 -21.68 8.43 -9.59
CA VAL A 162 -22.76 9.38 -9.89
C VAL A 162 -22.26 10.77 -9.53
N GLY A 163 -22.43 11.71 -10.46
CA GLY A 163 -22.18 13.12 -10.26
C GLY A 163 -23.48 13.88 -10.14
N THR A 164 -23.52 14.83 -9.21
CA THR A 164 -24.64 15.75 -9.02
C THR A 164 -24.23 17.14 -9.52
N PHE A 165 -25.03 17.68 -10.43
CA PHE A 165 -24.87 18.98 -11.07
C PHE A 165 -25.86 19.96 -10.47
N ILE A 166 -25.41 21.16 -10.08
CA ILE A 166 -26.25 22.16 -9.40
C ILE A 166 -26.03 23.56 -9.98
N LYS A 167 -27.10 24.22 -10.44
CA LYS A 167 -27.07 25.62 -10.88
C LYS A 167 -28.37 26.33 -10.45
N GLY A 168 -28.26 27.29 -9.53
CA GLY A 168 -29.44 27.87 -8.87
C GLY A 168 -30.21 26.77 -8.14
N ASP A 169 -31.52 26.70 -8.36
CA ASP A 169 -32.39 25.69 -7.77
C ASP A 169 -32.48 24.38 -8.57
N GLN A 170 -31.82 24.31 -9.74
CA GLN A 170 -31.83 23.10 -10.57
C GLN A 170 -30.75 22.12 -10.11
N THR A 171 -31.16 20.86 -9.98
CA THR A 171 -30.28 19.73 -9.65
C THR A 171 -30.51 18.59 -10.62
N GLU A 172 -29.43 18.10 -11.24
CA GLU A 172 -29.46 16.90 -12.09
C GLU A 172 -28.39 15.90 -11.66
N THR A 173 -28.64 14.62 -11.84
CA THR A 173 -27.64 13.56 -11.58
C THR A 173 -27.34 12.80 -12.84
N SER A 174 -26.08 12.42 -13.00
CA SER A 174 -25.65 11.64 -14.15
C SER A 174 -24.58 10.63 -13.78
N GLN A 175 -24.45 9.58 -14.59
CA GLN A 175 -23.41 8.57 -14.41
C GLN A 175 -22.04 9.20 -14.72
N CYS A 176 -21.07 8.90 -13.86
CA CYS A 176 -19.69 9.33 -13.98
C CYS A 176 -18.73 8.14 -13.90
N GLY A 177 -17.44 8.39 -14.11
CA GLY A 177 -16.38 7.43 -13.85
C GLY A 177 -15.06 7.78 -14.55
N PRO A 178 -13.96 7.14 -14.13
CA PRO A 178 -12.66 7.29 -14.78
C PRO A 178 -12.57 6.55 -16.13
N MET A 179 -13.51 5.66 -16.42
CA MET A 179 -13.52 4.81 -17.63
C MET A 179 -14.97 4.58 -18.10
N LEU A 180 -15.66 5.65 -18.51
CA LEU A 180 -17.03 5.56 -19.05
C LEU A 180 -17.02 5.04 -20.49
N LYS A 181 -17.74 3.93 -20.75
CA LYS A 181 -18.01 3.45 -22.11
C LYS A 181 -19.42 3.85 -22.51
N THR A 182 -19.57 4.88 -23.34
CA THR A 182 -20.87 5.36 -23.82
C THR A 182 -20.74 6.16 -25.11
N THR A 183 -21.80 6.18 -25.91
CA THR A 183 -21.93 7.05 -27.10
C THR A 183 -22.61 8.40 -26.77
N ARG A 184 -23.10 8.56 -25.54
CA ARG A 184 -23.75 9.80 -25.10
C ARG A 184 -22.73 10.92 -24.95
N PRO A 185 -23.12 12.20 -25.15
CA PRO A 185 -22.24 13.33 -24.93
C PRO A 185 -21.68 13.34 -23.50
N LEU A 186 -20.39 13.68 -23.36
CA LEU A 186 -19.67 13.67 -22.09
C LEU A 186 -19.28 15.08 -21.64
N CYS A 187 -19.27 15.26 -20.32
CA CYS A 187 -18.52 16.28 -19.61
C CYS A 187 -17.18 15.67 -19.18
N GLU A 188 -16.09 16.09 -19.79
CA GLU A 188 -14.75 15.56 -19.53
C GLU A 188 -13.95 16.46 -18.60
N TYR A 189 -13.34 15.87 -17.58
CA TYR A 189 -12.50 16.53 -16.58
C TYR A 189 -11.09 15.95 -16.66
N VAL A 190 -10.28 16.51 -17.55
CA VAL A 190 -8.98 15.96 -17.93
C VAL A 190 -7.84 16.82 -17.39
N ASP A 191 -6.89 16.20 -16.68
CA ASP A 191 -5.58 16.80 -16.46
C ASP A 191 -4.69 16.52 -17.67
N LYS A 192 -4.53 17.51 -18.56
CA LYS A 192 -3.77 17.34 -19.80
C LYS A 192 -2.27 17.06 -19.60
N ARG A 193 -1.68 17.49 -18.47
CA ARG A 193 -0.24 17.28 -18.21
C ARG A 193 0.04 15.83 -17.82
N GLU A 194 -0.88 15.25 -17.07
CA GLU A 194 -0.69 13.97 -16.40
C GLU A 194 -1.55 12.85 -16.98
N GLY A 195 -2.40 13.17 -17.95
CA GLY A 195 -3.31 12.20 -18.58
C GLY A 195 -4.36 11.65 -17.63
N GLU A 196 -4.63 12.34 -16.51
CA GLU A 196 -5.68 11.91 -15.58
C GLU A 196 -7.05 12.23 -16.16
N TYR A 197 -7.91 11.23 -16.21
CA TYR A 197 -9.21 11.32 -16.86
C TYR A 197 -10.34 10.98 -15.89
N TYR A 198 -11.39 11.80 -15.91
CA TYR A 198 -12.67 11.51 -15.29
C TYR A 198 -13.75 12.14 -16.14
N ALA A 199 -14.88 11.47 -16.31
CA ALA A 199 -15.98 12.00 -17.09
C ALA A 199 -17.32 11.73 -16.43
N CYS A 200 -18.30 12.52 -16.83
CA CYS A 200 -19.71 12.32 -16.54
C CYS A 200 -20.50 12.41 -17.83
N ILE A 201 -21.59 11.66 -17.94
CA ILE A 201 -22.53 11.83 -19.04
C ILE A 201 -23.16 13.22 -18.89
N LYS A 202 -23.18 14.00 -19.97
CA LYS A 202 -23.67 15.37 -19.94
C LYS A 202 -25.13 15.38 -19.47
N PRO A 203 -25.46 16.12 -18.40
CA PRO A 203 -26.84 16.22 -17.95
C PRO A 203 -27.70 16.94 -19.02
N PRO A 204 -28.99 16.56 -19.17
CA PRO A 204 -29.91 17.17 -20.13
C PRO A 204 -29.90 18.70 -20.23
N THR A 205 -29.94 19.42 -19.10
CA THR A 205 -30.11 20.89 -19.13
C THR A 205 -28.96 21.66 -18.48
N LEU A 206 -28.26 21.06 -17.51
CA LEU A 206 -27.18 21.72 -16.79
C LEU A 206 -25.83 21.73 -17.54
N PRO A 207 -25.00 22.79 -17.38
CA PRO A 207 -23.68 22.83 -18.00
C PRO A 207 -22.68 21.92 -17.27
N CYS A 208 -21.65 21.43 -17.96
CA CYS A 208 -20.62 20.59 -17.34
C CYS A 208 -19.91 21.25 -16.14
N SER A 209 -19.77 22.57 -16.15
CA SER A 209 -19.14 23.32 -15.05
C SER A 209 -19.94 23.30 -13.75
N SER A 210 -21.20 22.85 -13.76
CA SER A 210 -22.04 22.80 -12.57
C SER A 210 -21.90 21.50 -11.76
N LEU A 211 -21.01 20.58 -12.15
CA LEU A 211 -20.70 19.40 -11.34
C LEU A 211 -20.26 19.85 -9.94
N ASN A 212 -21.05 19.48 -8.94
CA ASN A 212 -20.92 19.97 -7.57
C ASN A 212 -20.33 18.94 -6.63
N ASN A 213 -20.74 17.68 -6.78
CA ASN A 213 -20.27 16.57 -5.96
C ASN A 213 -20.34 15.24 -6.72
N ILE A 214 -19.56 14.27 -6.26
CA ILE A 214 -19.56 12.90 -6.75
C ILE A 214 -19.76 11.93 -5.59
N LYS A 215 -20.33 10.76 -5.88
CA LYS A 215 -20.36 9.60 -4.99
C LYS A 215 -20.25 8.33 -5.80
N SER A 216 -20.05 7.21 -5.12
CA SER A 216 -20.07 5.89 -5.74
C SER A 216 -20.98 4.92 -5.02
N HIS A 217 -21.53 3.98 -5.78
CA HIS A 217 -22.31 2.85 -5.27
C HIS A 217 -21.72 1.54 -5.80
N ASN A 218 -21.94 0.46 -5.06
CA ASN A 218 -21.63 -0.88 -5.55
C ASN A 218 -22.61 -1.24 -6.67
N SER A 219 -22.14 -1.96 -7.68
CA SER A 219 -23.01 -2.67 -8.61
C SER A 219 -23.03 -4.17 -8.32
N GLU A 220 -23.87 -4.91 -9.03
CA GLU A 220 -23.97 -6.37 -8.98
C GLU A 220 -22.67 -7.05 -9.46
N GLY A 221 -21.85 -6.37 -10.26
CA GLY A 221 -20.58 -6.91 -10.75
C GLY A 221 -20.76 -7.82 -11.98
N PRO A 222 -19.69 -8.51 -12.41
CA PRO A 222 -19.73 -9.49 -13.48
C PRO A 222 -20.44 -10.78 -13.05
N PHE A 223 -20.99 -11.53 -14.02
CA PHE A 223 -21.51 -12.88 -13.78
C PHE A 223 -20.34 -13.86 -13.62
N LEU A 224 -20.33 -14.58 -12.50
CA LEU A 224 -19.43 -15.70 -12.24
C LEU A 224 -20.15 -17.02 -12.50
N THR A 225 -19.40 -18.08 -12.78
CA THR A 225 -19.97 -19.43 -12.75
C THR A 225 -20.23 -19.87 -11.30
N GLN A 226 -21.06 -20.89 -11.10
CA GLN A 226 -21.35 -21.40 -9.75
C GLN A 226 -20.07 -21.83 -8.99
N ASP A 227 -19.11 -22.45 -9.68
CA ASP A 227 -17.85 -22.86 -9.04
C ASP A 227 -16.93 -21.66 -8.76
N GLU A 228 -16.95 -20.63 -9.61
CA GLU A 228 -16.24 -19.38 -9.36
C GLU A 228 -16.82 -18.59 -8.17
N ASP A 229 -18.15 -18.55 -8.04
CA ASP A 229 -18.81 -17.96 -6.88
C ASP A 229 -18.41 -18.69 -5.59
N ARG A 230 -18.39 -20.03 -5.63
CA ARG A 230 -17.97 -20.86 -4.48
C ARG A 230 -16.54 -20.55 -4.04
N LEU A 231 -15.62 -20.27 -4.96
CA LEU A 231 -14.25 -19.89 -4.64
C LEU A 231 -14.17 -18.60 -3.82
N LEU A 232 -15.13 -17.69 -4.00
CA LEU A 232 -15.17 -16.38 -3.34
C LEU A 232 -16.12 -16.36 -2.12
N GLU A 233 -16.68 -17.50 -1.73
CA GLU A 233 -17.42 -17.63 -0.48
C GLU A 233 -16.49 -17.48 0.73
N ARG A 234 -16.96 -16.76 1.77
CA ARG A 234 -16.18 -16.47 2.97
C ARG A 234 -15.54 -17.71 3.60
N LYS A 235 -16.20 -18.88 3.58
CA LYS A 235 -15.68 -20.12 4.17
C LYS A 235 -14.40 -20.65 3.48
N ASN A 236 -14.14 -20.21 2.25
CA ASN A 236 -12.98 -20.59 1.45
C ASN A 236 -11.90 -19.49 1.40
N ILE A 237 -12.10 -18.38 2.11
CA ILE A 237 -11.18 -17.22 2.13
C ILE A 237 -10.51 -17.11 3.50
N GLY A 238 -9.20 -16.93 3.52
CA GLY A 238 -8.45 -16.80 4.78
C GLY A 238 -8.55 -18.05 5.65
N VAL A 239 -8.49 -19.23 5.03
CA VAL A 239 -8.59 -20.53 5.72
C VAL A 239 -7.24 -20.86 6.35
N GLN A 240 -7.23 -21.14 7.65
CA GLN A 240 -6.02 -21.56 8.36
C GLN A 240 -5.58 -22.95 7.91
N ILE A 241 -4.34 -23.06 7.45
CA ILE A 241 -3.69 -24.34 7.12
C ILE A 241 -3.17 -24.96 8.41
N LYS A 242 -3.40 -26.26 8.59
CA LYS A 242 -2.99 -26.99 9.80
C LYS A 242 -1.47 -27.19 9.83
N ASN A 243 -0.85 -26.87 10.95
CA ASN A 243 0.54 -27.25 11.20
C ASN A 243 0.63 -28.72 11.64
N SER A 244 1.52 -29.49 11.02
CA SER A 244 1.84 -30.86 11.43
C SER A 244 2.99 -30.91 12.45
N PHE A 245 3.29 -29.80 13.10
CA PHE A 245 4.38 -29.62 14.05
C PHE A 245 3.91 -28.71 15.21
N PRO A 246 4.49 -28.86 16.40
CA PRO A 246 4.15 -28.02 17.55
C PRO A 246 4.75 -26.61 17.42
N ALA A 247 4.58 -25.77 18.45
CA ALA A 247 5.29 -24.50 18.52
C ALA A 247 6.82 -24.73 18.55
N VAL A 248 7.57 -23.82 17.92
CA VAL A 248 9.02 -23.87 17.81
C VAL A 248 9.64 -23.16 19.01
N GLN A 249 10.66 -23.76 19.62
CA GLN A 249 11.44 -23.12 20.69
C GLN A 249 12.62 -22.37 20.10
N VAL A 250 12.72 -21.08 20.43
CA VAL A 250 13.81 -20.21 20.01
C VAL A 250 14.61 -19.77 21.22
N ILE A 251 15.92 -19.98 21.20
CA ILE A 251 16.82 -19.64 22.30
C ILE A 251 17.66 -18.40 21.98
N SER A 252 18.10 -17.70 23.03
CA SER A 252 19.13 -16.68 22.90
C SER A 252 20.49 -17.36 22.86
N CYS A 253 21.08 -17.45 21.67
CA CYS A 253 22.45 -17.90 21.49
C CYS A 253 23.42 -16.74 21.69
N ASP A 254 24.73 -17.04 21.79
CA ASP A 254 25.78 -16.04 22.05
C ASP A 254 25.86 -14.94 20.99
N VAL A 255 25.29 -15.17 19.81
CA VAL A 255 25.17 -14.19 18.73
C VAL A 255 23.84 -13.45 18.85
N THR A 256 23.86 -12.26 19.44
CA THR A 256 22.69 -11.37 19.37
C THR A 256 22.57 -10.77 17.97
N PRO A 257 21.41 -10.88 17.29
CA PRO A 257 21.22 -10.27 16.00
C PRO A 257 21.42 -8.75 16.09
N ALA A 258 22.17 -8.21 15.13
CA ALA A 258 22.48 -6.80 15.07
C ALA A 258 21.19 -5.98 14.94
N LYS A 259 20.82 -5.25 15.99
CA LYS A 259 19.76 -4.24 15.90
C LYS A 259 20.24 -3.10 15.02
N PRO A 260 19.39 -2.52 14.17
CA PRO A 260 19.77 -1.33 13.42
C PRO A 260 20.24 -0.22 14.38
N SER A 261 21.51 0.16 14.26
CA SER A 261 22.13 1.21 15.08
C SER A 261 21.93 2.60 14.46
N GLU A 262 21.69 2.65 13.15
CA GLU A 262 21.54 3.91 12.42
C GLU A 262 20.12 4.48 12.53
N LYS A 263 20.04 5.81 12.66
CA LYS A 263 18.77 6.54 12.58
C LYS A 263 18.10 6.34 11.22
N CYS A 264 16.78 6.45 11.18
CA CYS A 264 16.03 6.36 9.93
C CYS A 264 16.40 7.50 8.98
N LEU A 265 16.93 7.14 7.82
CA LEU A 265 17.29 8.05 6.73
C LEU A 265 16.35 7.85 5.54
N LEU A 266 16.16 8.91 4.77
CA LEU A 266 15.37 8.87 3.55
C LEU A 266 16.06 7.99 2.49
N GLY A 267 15.29 7.23 1.73
CA GLY A 267 15.79 6.44 0.60
C GLY A 267 16.52 5.15 0.97
N LYS A 268 16.46 4.71 2.23
CA LYS A 268 16.88 3.35 2.59
C LYS A 268 15.98 2.33 1.89
N GLU A 269 16.57 1.22 1.47
CA GLU A 269 15.81 0.10 0.94
C GLU A 269 14.93 -0.52 2.04
N SER A 270 13.78 -1.05 1.62
CA SER A 270 12.75 -1.61 2.49
C SER A 270 12.70 -3.13 2.23
N PRO A 271 13.40 -3.96 3.03
CA PRO A 271 13.38 -5.41 2.91
C PRO A 271 11.99 -5.97 3.28
N ILE A 272 11.76 -7.26 3.06
CA ILE A 272 10.55 -7.95 3.52
C ILE A 272 10.99 -9.12 4.41
N PRO A 273 10.54 -9.20 5.68
CA PRO A 273 9.75 -8.17 6.38
C PRO A 273 10.58 -6.91 6.70
N THR A 274 9.89 -5.78 6.83
CA THR A 274 10.43 -4.47 7.24
C THR A 274 10.54 -4.30 8.76
N GLY A 275 9.97 -5.23 9.52
CA GLY A 275 9.92 -5.15 10.96
C GLY A 275 9.17 -6.30 11.62
N TYR A 276 8.96 -6.15 12.92
CA TYR A 276 8.23 -7.09 13.77
C TYR A 276 7.57 -6.34 14.93
N PHE A 277 6.49 -6.90 15.46
CA PHE A 277 5.95 -6.51 16.74
C PHE A 277 6.67 -7.23 17.89
N TYR A 278 6.93 -6.49 18.96
CA TYR A 278 7.30 -7.03 20.26
C TYR A 278 6.64 -6.18 21.34
N GLN A 279 5.96 -6.79 22.31
CA GLN A 279 5.17 -6.07 23.32
C GLN A 279 4.16 -5.08 22.71
N ASN A 280 3.46 -5.47 21.63
CA ASN A 280 2.52 -4.62 20.87
C ASN A 280 3.16 -3.36 20.24
N ARG A 281 4.49 -3.29 20.12
CA ARG A 281 5.19 -2.19 19.46
C ARG A 281 5.91 -2.68 18.22
N TRP A 282 5.77 -1.93 17.13
CA TRP A 282 6.51 -2.19 15.91
C TRP A 282 7.98 -1.77 16.04
N PHE A 283 8.89 -2.65 15.64
CA PHE A 283 10.31 -2.42 15.52
C PHE A 283 10.73 -2.63 14.07
N SER A 284 11.36 -1.63 13.47
CA SER A 284 11.90 -1.75 12.12
C SER A 284 13.22 -2.53 12.08
N THR A 285 13.40 -3.35 11.05
CA THR A 285 14.67 -3.99 10.69
C THR A 285 15.60 -3.08 9.89
N VAL A 286 15.13 -1.90 9.47
CA VAL A 286 15.86 -0.98 8.57
C VAL A 286 16.63 0.09 9.33
N CYS A 287 16.07 0.57 10.43
CA CYS A 287 16.61 1.71 11.16
C CYS A 287 16.07 1.79 12.59
N GLN A 288 16.80 2.52 13.42
CA GLN A 288 16.41 2.79 14.80
C GLN A 288 15.26 3.79 14.85
N GLN A 289 14.13 3.37 15.46
CA GLN A 289 12.96 4.20 15.68
C GLN A 289 12.94 4.76 17.11
N ALA A 290 12.58 6.04 17.25
CA ALA A 290 12.39 6.65 18.56
C ALA A 290 11.17 6.04 19.28
N PRO A 291 11.26 5.79 20.60
CA PRO A 291 10.10 5.37 21.40
C PRO A 291 9.16 6.56 21.62
N PHE A 292 7.99 6.56 20.97
CA PHE A 292 6.92 7.52 21.21
C PHE A 292 5.89 6.95 22.19
N LEU A 293 6.22 6.98 23.49
CA LEU A 293 5.45 6.30 24.54
C LEU A 293 4.46 7.21 25.28
N SER A 294 4.60 8.54 25.14
CA SER A 294 3.72 9.52 25.80
C SER A 294 3.30 10.65 24.86
N GLN A 295 2.18 11.31 25.18
CA GLN A 295 1.70 12.49 24.45
C GLN A 295 2.77 13.60 24.40
N ASP A 296 3.53 13.80 25.48
CA ASP A 296 4.60 14.79 25.55
C ASP A 296 5.73 14.50 24.55
N THR A 297 6.17 13.24 24.47
CA THR A 297 7.22 12.84 23.53
C THR A 297 6.78 13.02 22.07
N ILE A 298 5.51 12.69 21.77
CA ILE A 298 4.93 12.88 20.43
C ILE A 298 4.84 14.38 20.13
N THR A 299 4.30 15.18 21.05
CA THR A 299 4.11 16.62 20.86
C THR A 299 5.44 17.35 20.71
N LYS A 300 6.44 16.99 21.52
CA LYS A 300 7.82 17.51 21.40
C LYS A 300 8.43 17.16 20.05
N CYS A 301 8.22 15.94 19.54
CA CYS A 301 8.71 15.54 18.22
C CYS A 301 8.04 16.33 17.08
N LEU A 302 6.75 16.65 17.21
CA LEU A 302 5.99 17.36 16.19
C LEU A 302 6.10 18.89 16.29
N THR A 303 6.70 19.42 17.35
CA THR A 303 6.90 20.87 17.54
C THR A 303 7.66 21.47 16.36
N GLY A 304 7.12 22.57 15.81
CA GLY A 304 7.66 23.23 14.62
C GLY A 304 7.52 22.44 13.31
N LYS A 305 6.62 21.45 13.24
CA LYS A 305 6.42 20.63 12.03
C LYS A 305 5.04 20.84 11.39
N ARG A 306 5.02 20.69 10.07
CA ARG A 306 3.81 20.69 9.24
C ARG A 306 3.69 19.34 8.54
N PHE A 307 2.57 18.65 8.75
CA PHE A 307 2.26 17.37 8.14
C PHE A 307 1.13 17.49 7.13
N TYR A 308 1.38 16.98 5.93
CA TYR A 308 0.44 16.90 4.83
C TYR A 308 0.12 15.43 4.57
N LEU A 309 -1.05 15.00 5.03
CA LEU A 309 -1.54 13.63 4.98
C LEU A 309 -2.49 13.49 3.77
N TRP A 310 -1.98 13.09 2.62
CA TRP A 310 -2.72 13.15 1.36
C TRP A 310 -3.10 11.76 0.86
N GLY A 311 -4.40 11.51 0.71
CA GLY A 311 -4.81 10.16 0.38
C GLY A 311 -6.24 9.76 0.66
N ASP A 312 -6.39 8.47 0.93
CA ASP A 312 -7.65 7.80 1.26
C ASP A 312 -7.95 7.88 2.77
N SER A 313 -8.97 7.13 3.20
CA SER A 313 -9.38 7.09 4.60
C SER A 313 -8.34 6.44 5.53
N THR A 314 -7.41 5.63 5.00
CA THR A 314 -6.39 4.96 5.83
C THR A 314 -5.31 5.93 6.32
N ILE A 315 -5.01 7.00 5.55
CA ILE A 315 -4.13 8.07 6.04
C ILE A 315 -4.90 9.14 6.81
N ARG A 316 -6.21 9.28 6.56
CA ARG A 316 -7.09 10.10 7.43
C ARG A 316 -7.10 9.56 8.86
N GLN A 317 -7.08 8.25 9.04
CA GLN A 317 -6.99 7.62 10.35
C GLN A 317 -5.78 8.11 11.16
N TRP A 318 -4.64 8.36 10.53
CA TRP A 318 -3.45 8.89 11.22
C TRP A 318 -3.66 10.33 11.71
N MET A 319 -4.35 11.16 10.92
CA MET A 319 -4.77 12.50 11.34
C MET A 319 -5.66 12.42 12.59
N GLU A 320 -6.65 11.54 12.57
CA GLU A 320 -7.58 11.33 13.68
C GLU A 320 -6.84 10.82 14.92
N TYR A 321 -5.92 9.86 14.77
CA TYR A 321 -5.06 9.39 15.86
C TYR A 321 -4.21 10.52 16.46
N LEU A 322 -3.48 11.29 15.63
CA LEU A 322 -2.62 12.37 16.10
C LEU A 322 -3.40 13.46 16.85
N ARG A 323 -4.64 13.78 16.43
CA ARG A 323 -5.53 14.70 17.17
C ARG A 323 -5.80 14.24 18.60
N THR A 324 -5.80 12.94 18.87
CA THR A 324 -5.99 12.40 20.23
C THR A 324 -4.71 12.32 21.05
N LYS A 325 -3.53 12.43 20.43
CA LYS A 325 -2.23 12.21 21.07
C LYS A 325 -1.36 13.45 21.18
N VAL A 326 -1.65 14.49 20.41
CA VAL A 326 -0.90 15.75 20.42
C VAL A 326 -1.69 16.79 21.20
N GLU A 327 -1.05 17.32 22.23
CA GLU A 327 -1.68 18.29 23.12
C GLU A 327 -1.91 19.64 22.41
N GLY A 328 -3.05 20.28 22.66
CA GLY A 328 -3.34 21.64 22.22
C GLY A 328 -3.62 21.82 20.72
N LEU A 329 -3.94 20.74 20.01
CA LEU A 329 -4.40 20.79 18.62
C LEU A 329 -5.83 21.32 18.53
N THR A 330 -6.07 22.33 17.70
CA THR A 330 -7.41 22.84 17.42
C THR A 330 -8.21 21.85 16.56
N HIS A 331 -9.50 21.71 16.86
CA HIS A 331 -10.43 20.94 16.04
C HIS A 331 -11.14 21.88 15.07
N LYS A 332 -10.55 22.11 13.88
CA LYS A 332 -11.26 22.77 12.77
C LYS A 332 -11.75 21.68 11.81
N ASP A 333 -12.87 21.08 12.17
CA ASP A 333 -13.59 20.20 11.26
C ASP A 333 -14.38 21.09 10.28
N GLU A 334 -14.02 21.06 9.00
CA GLU A 334 -14.97 21.49 7.97
C GLU A 334 -16.05 20.39 7.91
N VAL A 335 -17.12 20.59 8.70
CA VAL A 335 -18.21 19.62 8.87
C VAL A 335 -18.93 19.41 7.53
N GLY A 336 -19.04 18.14 7.12
CA GLY A 336 -19.86 17.70 6.00
C GLY A 336 -19.34 18.13 4.63
N ASN A 337 -18.46 17.31 4.02
CA ASN A 337 -18.20 17.19 2.55
C ASN A 337 -16.87 16.47 2.21
N TRP A 338 -16.19 15.85 3.18
CA TRP A 338 -14.84 15.29 3.00
C TRP A 338 -13.85 16.34 2.47
N LEU A 339 -14.02 17.57 2.93
CA LEU A 339 -13.11 18.68 2.72
C LEU A 339 -11.79 18.45 3.49
N PRO A 340 -10.73 19.19 3.17
CA PRO A 340 -9.46 19.07 3.88
C PRO A 340 -9.65 19.26 5.39
N LEU A 341 -9.22 18.28 6.20
CA LEU A 341 -9.20 18.42 7.64
C LEU A 341 -7.94 19.18 8.03
N ARG A 342 -8.07 20.16 8.93
CA ARG A 342 -6.93 20.94 9.41
C ARG A 342 -6.93 21.01 10.93
N SER A 343 -5.76 20.89 11.51
CA SER A 343 -5.56 21.00 12.95
C SER A 343 -4.25 21.69 13.24
N PHE A 344 -4.25 22.63 14.19
CA PHE A 344 -3.11 23.48 14.48
C PHE A 344 -2.86 23.56 15.98
N ASN A 345 -1.60 23.59 16.38
CA ASN A 345 -1.19 24.09 17.68
C ASN A 345 -0.31 25.31 17.40
N TYR A 346 -0.87 26.51 17.56
CA TYR A 346 -0.17 27.76 17.25
C TYR A 346 1.02 27.99 18.19
N ALA A 347 0.86 27.70 19.49
CA ALA A 347 1.92 27.88 20.49
C ALA A 347 3.14 26.99 20.22
N LYS A 348 2.93 25.75 19.76
CA LYS A 348 4.00 24.79 19.43
C LYS A 348 4.31 24.74 17.93
N SER A 349 3.71 25.64 17.13
CA SER A 349 3.86 25.70 15.66
C SER A 349 3.71 24.34 14.96
N ILE A 350 2.66 23.60 15.34
CA ILE A 350 2.31 22.31 14.74
C ILE A 350 1.15 22.52 13.78
N ALA A 351 1.26 22.01 12.56
CA ALA A 351 0.14 21.98 11.62
C ALA A 351 -0.05 20.57 11.06
N LEU A 352 -1.27 20.08 11.09
CA LEU A 352 -1.67 18.85 10.44
C LEU A 352 -2.76 19.16 9.41
N GLN A 353 -2.62 18.61 8.22
CA GLN A 353 -3.62 18.71 7.18
C GLN A 353 -3.83 17.34 6.55
N TRP A 354 -5.07 16.86 6.55
CA TRP A 354 -5.45 15.75 5.69
C TRP A 354 -6.19 16.27 4.47
N LYS A 355 -5.82 15.76 3.28
CA LYS A 355 -6.53 16.04 2.03
C LYS A 355 -6.81 14.75 1.30
N ARG A 356 -8.02 14.66 0.80
CA ARG A 356 -8.50 13.55 -0.01
C ARG A 356 -7.77 13.47 -1.35
N HIS A 357 -7.50 12.26 -1.85
CA HIS A 357 -7.09 12.13 -3.24
C HIS A 357 -8.28 12.30 -4.20
N ASN A 358 -7.99 12.84 -5.38
CA ASN A 358 -8.93 12.99 -6.48
C ASN A 358 -9.35 11.64 -7.10
N PRO A 359 -10.38 11.61 -7.98
CA PRO A 359 -10.89 10.39 -8.61
C PRO A 359 -9.81 9.39 -9.06
N PRO A 360 -10.05 8.07 -8.93
CA PRO A 360 -11.31 7.45 -8.49
C PRO A 360 -11.48 7.57 -6.97
N TRP A 361 -12.63 8.06 -6.51
CA TRP A 361 -12.94 8.10 -5.08
C TRP A 361 -14.12 7.18 -4.78
N ILE A 362 -13.86 6.06 -4.11
CA ILE A 362 -14.90 5.11 -3.76
C ILE A 362 -15.46 5.47 -2.38
N GLY A 363 -16.70 5.99 -2.35
CA GLY A 363 -17.43 6.28 -1.13
C GLY A 363 -18.90 6.58 -1.40
N SER A 364 -19.78 6.06 -0.55
CA SER A 364 -21.24 6.27 -0.65
C SER A 364 -21.67 7.69 -0.28
N ARG A 365 -20.88 8.38 0.55
CA ARG A 365 -21.09 9.78 0.91
C ARG A 365 -20.65 10.67 -0.24
N ALA A 366 -21.51 11.63 -0.61
CA ALA A 366 -21.17 12.65 -1.59
C ALA A 366 -19.96 13.48 -1.13
N VAL A 367 -19.06 13.73 -2.07
CA VAL A 367 -17.86 14.54 -1.87
C VAL A 367 -17.84 15.66 -2.88
N SER A 368 -17.58 16.88 -2.42
CA SER A 368 -17.56 18.05 -3.30
C SER A 368 -16.47 17.94 -4.36
N THR A 369 -16.76 18.42 -5.57
CA THR A 369 -15.82 18.55 -6.70
C THR A 369 -15.06 19.86 -6.71
N LYS A 370 -15.47 20.83 -5.89
CA LYS A 370 -14.77 22.11 -5.76
C LYS A 370 -13.36 21.87 -5.23
N GLY A 371 -12.36 22.43 -5.92
CA GLY A 371 -10.96 22.28 -5.53
C GLY A 371 -10.38 20.88 -5.81
N PHE A 372 -10.92 20.15 -6.79
CA PHE A 372 -10.31 18.93 -7.31
C PHE A 372 -8.91 19.21 -7.84
N VAL A 373 -7.92 18.72 -7.10
CA VAL A 373 -6.51 18.79 -7.50
C VAL A 373 -5.84 17.46 -7.17
N TYR A 374 -5.18 16.86 -8.16
CA TYR A 374 -4.48 15.58 -7.99
C TYR A 374 -3.27 15.75 -7.07
N ILE A 375 -2.89 14.71 -6.33
CA ILE A 375 -1.74 14.77 -5.38
C ILE A 375 -0.46 15.25 -6.08
N SER A 376 -0.25 14.83 -7.32
CA SER A 376 0.86 15.24 -8.16
C SER A 376 0.87 16.74 -8.48
N ARG A 377 -0.29 17.37 -8.60
CA ARG A 377 -0.45 18.83 -8.70
C ARG A 377 -0.24 19.53 -7.36
N GLU A 378 -0.82 18.99 -6.28
CA GLU A 378 -0.58 19.48 -4.92
C GLU A 378 0.91 19.50 -4.57
N LEU A 379 1.66 18.45 -4.95
CA LEU A 379 3.10 18.38 -4.75
C LEU A 379 3.88 19.47 -5.50
N ASP A 380 3.35 19.98 -6.62
CA ASP A 380 3.94 21.08 -7.38
C ASP A 380 3.60 22.44 -6.79
N ASP A 381 2.38 22.61 -6.30
CA ASP A 381 1.86 23.90 -5.85
C ASP A 381 2.06 24.15 -4.34
N VAL A 382 2.42 23.11 -3.58
CA VAL A 382 2.56 23.22 -2.12
C VAL A 382 3.63 24.23 -1.75
N VAL A 383 3.21 25.28 -1.05
CA VAL A 383 4.10 26.27 -0.46
C VAL A 383 4.64 25.69 0.84
N LEU A 384 5.92 25.32 0.80
CA LEU A 384 6.66 24.82 1.95
C LEU A 384 7.42 25.98 2.59
N GLY A 385 7.57 25.95 3.92
CA GLY A 385 8.39 26.94 4.63
C GLY A 385 9.89 26.65 4.54
N GLY A 386 10.28 25.65 3.74
CA GLY A 386 11.66 25.21 3.56
C GLY A 386 12.13 24.32 4.71
N GLY A 387 12.81 23.22 4.38
CA GLY A 387 13.53 22.41 5.37
C GLY A 387 12.82 21.15 5.88
N ARG A 388 13.41 20.55 6.92
CA ARG A 388 12.95 19.31 7.60
C ARG A 388 11.69 19.48 8.48
N GLN A 389 11.07 20.66 8.40
CA GLN A 389 9.83 20.99 9.10
C GLN A 389 8.61 20.43 8.37
N ASP A 390 8.72 20.21 7.06
CA ASP A 390 7.64 19.72 6.21
C ASP A 390 7.73 18.20 5.99
N ALA A 391 6.63 17.53 6.29
CA ALA A 391 6.45 16.10 6.07
C ALA A 391 5.19 15.84 5.23
N ILE A 392 5.35 15.13 4.12
CA ILE A 392 4.23 14.73 3.25
C ILE A 392 4.08 13.22 3.33
N VAL A 393 2.88 12.72 3.62
CA VAL A 393 2.55 11.30 3.65
C VAL A 393 1.49 11.01 2.62
N ILE A 394 1.75 10.05 1.74
CA ILE A 394 0.87 9.70 0.62
C ILE A 394 0.37 8.25 0.78
N SER A 395 -0.94 8.05 0.65
CA SER A 395 -1.61 6.73 0.68
C SER A 395 -2.88 6.74 -0.17
N ILE A 396 -2.92 5.98 -1.27
CA ILE A 396 -4.07 6.04 -2.20
C ILE A 396 -4.64 4.67 -2.61
N GLY A 397 -4.03 3.58 -2.14
CA GLY A 397 -4.23 2.24 -2.68
C GLY A 397 -5.66 1.72 -2.67
N GLN A 398 -6.40 1.98 -1.59
CA GLN A 398 -7.68 1.31 -1.31
C GLN A 398 -8.76 1.61 -2.35
N HIS A 399 -8.82 2.84 -2.90
CA HIS A 399 -9.80 3.19 -3.91
C HIS A 399 -9.44 2.72 -5.32
N PHE A 400 -8.26 2.13 -5.51
CA PHE A 400 -7.80 1.64 -6.82
C PHE A 400 -7.93 0.12 -6.98
N ARG A 401 -8.28 -0.63 -5.91
CA ARG A 401 -8.41 -2.11 -5.95
C ARG A 401 -9.42 -2.59 -6.99
N ALA A 402 -10.51 -1.86 -7.16
CA ALA A 402 -11.58 -2.20 -8.10
C ALA A 402 -11.26 -1.89 -9.57
N PHE A 403 -10.07 -1.35 -9.87
CA PHE A 403 -9.67 -0.89 -11.20
C PHE A 403 -8.46 -1.68 -11.73
N PRO A 404 -8.20 -1.65 -13.06
CA PRO A 404 -6.96 -2.14 -13.63
C PRO A 404 -5.73 -1.69 -12.86
N LEU A 405 -4.77 -2.60 -12.71
CA LEU A 405 -3.52 -2.30 -12.03
C LEU A 405 -2.75 -1.19 -12.77
N GLU A 406 -2.85 -1.16 -14.10
CA GLU A 406 -2.26 -0.16 -14.98
C GLU A 406 -2.75 1.26 -14.65
N TYR A 407 -4.03 1.41 -14.31
CA TYR A 407 -4.59 2.71 -13.91
C TYR A 407 -3.99 3.21 -12.60
N PHE A 408 -3.77 2.29 -11.65
CA PHE A 408 -3.06 2.61 -10.41
C PHE A 408 -1.59 2.95 -10.65
N ILE A 409 -0.88 2.14 -11.45
CA ILE A 409 0.53 2.39 -11.79
C ILE A 409 0.70 3.75 -12.47
N HIS A 410 -0.18 4.10 -13.39
CA HIS A 410 -0.19 5.43 -14.02
C HIS A 410 -0.23 6.56 -12.98
N ARG A 411 -1.16 6.46 -11.99
CA ARG A 411 -1.24 7.42 -10.89
C ARG A 411 0.05 7.47 -10.05
N LEU A 412 0.64 6.31 -9.76
CA LEU A 412 1.90 6.24 -9.01
C LEU A 412 3.06 6.90 -9.77
N LEU A 413 3.15 6.72 -11.08
CA LEU A 413 4.17 7.36 -11.91
C LEU A 413 4.01 8.89 -11.95
N ASN A 414 2.78 9.39 -12.02
CA ASN A 414 2.49 10.82 -11.88
C ASN A 414 2.98 11.37 -10.54
N ILE A 415 2.68 10.66 -9.44
CA ILE A 415 3.16 11.01 -8.09
C ILE A 415 4.69 10.94 -8.00
N ARG A 416 5.33 9.90 -8.55
CA ARG A 416 6.80 9.76 -8.59
C ARG A 416 7.46 10.97 -9.24
N ARG A 417 6.99 11.40 -10.42
CA ARG A 417 7.54 12.58 -11.11
C ARG A 417 7.37 13.84 -10.29
N ALA A 418 6.20 14.02 -9.66
CA ALA A 418 5.93 15.18 -8.82
C ALA A 418 6.82 15.20 -7.56
N ILE A 419 7.08 14.05 -6.95
CA ILE A 419 8.04 13.95 -5.82
C ILE A 419 9.46 14.31 -6.27
N LEU A 420 9.90 13.87 -7.45
CA LEU A 420 11.23 14.23 -7.97
C LEU A 420 11.35 15.75 -8.18
N ARG A 421 10.32 16.38 -8.76
CA ARG A 421 10.28 17.85 -8.88
C ARG A 421 10.26 18.52 -7.51
N LEU A 422 9.53 17.98 -6.54
CA LEU A 422 9.50 18.46 -5.17
C LEU A 422 10.87 18.42 -4.50
N GLN A 423 11.57 17.30 -4.63
CA GLN A 423 12.89 17.12 -4.05
C GLN A 423 13.94 18.01 -4.71
N ALA A 424 13.78 18.36 -5.99
CA ALA A 424 14.63 19.33 -6.66
C ALA A 424 14.40 20.76 -6.13
N ARG A 425 13.14 21.17 -5.89
CA ARG A 425 12.82 22.52 -5.36
C ARG A 425 13.00 22.66 -3.84
N SER A 426 12.82 21.58 -3.08
CA SER A 426 12.88 21.56 -1.62
C SER A 426 13.53 20.26 -1.12
N PRO A 427 14.87 20.16 -1.21
CA PRO A 427 15.63 18.94 -0.96
C PRO A 427 15.71 18.55 0.51
N GLU A 428 15.02 19.20 1.43
CA GLU A 428 14.96 18.76 2.84
C GLU A 428 13.57 18.24 3.25
N THR A 429 12.59 18.34 2.36
CA THR A 429 11.23 17.84 2.59
C THR A 429 11.24 16.33 2.79
N MET A 430 10.57 15.87 3.85
CA MET A 430 10.39 14.44 4.10
C MET A 430 9.14 13.95 3.37
N VAL A 431 9.28 12.92 2.55
CA VAL A 431 8.17 12.29 1.84
C VAL A 431 8.06 10.84 2.28
N PHE A 432 6.88 10.46 2.73
CA PHE A 432 6.53 9.12 3.18
C PHE A 432 5.51 8.52 2.22
N ILE A 433 5.73 7.29 1.81
CA ILE A 433 4.76 6.49 1.07
C ILE A 433 4.26 5.41 2.01
N LYS A 434 2.99 5.49 2.38
CA LYS A 434 2.32 4.44 3.14
C LYS A 434 1.78 3.42 2.14
N LEU A 435 2.22 2.17 2.26
CA LEU A 435 1.76 1.08 1.41
C LEU A 435 0.33 0.63 1.78
N GLU A 436 -0.12 -0.42 1.09
CA GLU A 436 -1.46 -1.02 1.28
C GLU A 436 -1.68 -1.53 2.71
N ASN A 437 -2.94 -1.59 3.15
CA ASN A 437 -3.34 -2.37 4.32
C ASN A 437 -3.94 -3.69 3.84
N THR A 438 -3.87 -4.76 4.62
CA THR A 438 -4.81 -5.89 4.47
C THR A 438 -6.24 -5.45 4.80
N ARG A 439 -7.25 -6.22 4.38
CA ARG A 439 -8.66 -5.82 4.46
C ARG A 439 -9.56 -6.99 4.86
N GLU A 440 -10.78 -6.67 5.30
CA GLU A 440 -11.80 -7.63 5.70
C GLU A 440 -12.19 -8.61 4.58
N PHE A 441 -12.24 -9.90 4.92
CA PHE A 441 -12.69 -10.98 4.04
C PHE A 441 -14.21 -11.00 3.78
N THR A 442 -14.98 -10.20 4.52
CA THR A 442 -16.44 -10.07 4.35
C THR A 442 -16.82 -9.07 3.26
N THR A 443 -15.84 -8.35 2.72
CA THR A 443 -16.10 -7.34 1.70
C THR A 443 -16.20 -8.02 0.32
N PRO A 444 -16.88 -7.42 -0.67
CA PRO A 444 -16.99 -8.05 -1.99
C PRO A 444 -15.61 -8.25 -2.64
N MET A 445 -15.15 -9.50 -2.73
CA MET A 445 -13.79 -9.85 -3.15
C MET A 445 -13.46 -9.39 -4.57
N LEU A 446 -14.44 -9.46 -5.48
CA LEU A 446 -14.32 -8.91 -6.85
C LEU A 446 -13.95 -7.43 -6.91
N ARG A 447 -14.17 -6.66 -5.83
CA ARG A 447 -13.79 -5.24 -5.74
C ARG A 447 -12.57 -5.01 -4.87
N MET A 448 -12.49 -5.69 -3.74
CA MET A 448 -11.64 -5.26 -2.61
C MET A 448 -10.66 -6.33 -2.12
N SER A 449 -10.55 -7.47 -2.82
CA SER A 449 -9.67 -8.58 -2.43
C SER A 449 -8.24 -8.12 -2.12
N ASP A 450 -7.65 -8.75 -1.11
CA ASP A 450 -6.25 -8.53 -0.75
C ASP A 450 -5.28 -9.04 -1.83
N THR A 451 -5.69 -9.91 -2.76
CA THR A 451 -4.89 -10.22 -3.96
C THR A 451 -4.64 -8.95 -4.78
N TYR A 452 -5.64 -8.07 -4.89
CA TYR A 452 -5.48 -6.80 -5.60
C TYR A 452 -4.57 -5.84 -4.84
N GLY A 453 -4.73 -5.80 -3.52
CA GLY A 453 -3.88 -5.02 -2.62
C GLY A 453 -2.43 -5.49 -2.66
N HIS A 454 -2.18 -6.80 -2.70
CA HIS A 454 -0.82 -7.33 -2.77
C HIS A 454 -0.09 -6.88 -4.04
N LEU A 455 -0.71 -7.00 -5.21
CA LEU A 455 -0.14 -6.49 -6.46
C LEU A 455 0.09 -4.97 -6.44
N GLN A 456 -0.79 -4.21 -5.81
CA GLN A 456 -0.61 -2.76 -5.63
C GLN A 456 0.54 -2.44 -4.66
N ASN A 457 0.71 -3.23 -3.59
CA ASN A 457 1.81 -3.12 -2.65
C ASN A 457 3.16 -3.33 -3.37
N LEU A 458 3.26 -4.38 -4.20
CA LEU A 458 4.44 -4.64 -5.02
C LEU A 458 4.69 -3.53 -6.05
N ALA A 459 3.65 -3.06 -6.74
CA ALA A 459 3.73 -1.94 -7.68
C ALA A 459 4.27 -0.66 -7.02
N GLN A 460 3.79 -0.32 -5.82
CA GLN A 460 4.29 0.84 -5.07
C GLN A 460 5.76 0.69 -4.72
N ARG A 461 6.20 -0.48 -4.23
CA ARG A 461 7.62 -0.73 -3.96
C ARG A 461 8.47 -0.53 -5.21
N LYS A 462 8.04 -1.10 -6.34
CA LYS A 462 8.73 -0.93 -7.62
C LYS A 462 8.81 0.54 -8.03
N VAL A 463 7.68 1.24 -8.00
CA VAL A 463 7.59 2.63 -8.44
C VAL A 463 8.39 3.55 -7.55
N PHE A 464 8.47 3.33 -6.24
CA PHE A 464 9.23 4.22 -5.34
C PHE A 464 10.64 3.74 -5.03
N LYS A 465 11.06 2.58 -5.55
CA LYS A 465 12.43 2.06 -5.37
C LYS A 465 13.48 3.09 -5.80
N GLY A 466 14.50 3.24 -4.96
CA GLY A 466 15.64 4.13 -5.17
C GLY A 466 15.30 5.62 -5.09
N MET A 467 14.09 6.01 -4.70
CA MET A 467 13.76 7.41 -4.42
C MET A 467 14.12 7.77 -3.00
N ARG A 468 14.37 9.06 -2.76
CA ARG A 468 14.69 9.59 -1.44
C ARG A 468 13.44 9.79 -0.56
N VAL A 469 12.64 8.73 -0.42
CA VAL A 469 11.39 8.67 0.35
C VAL A 469 11.50 7.66 1.49
N VAL A 470 10.58 7.70 2.45
CA VAL A 470 10.42 6.65 3.47
C VAL A 470 9.24 5.78 3.09
N ILE A 471 9.43 4.46 3.10
CA ILE A 471 8.34 3.51 2.95
C ILE A 471 7.81 3.15 4.34
N VAL A 472 6.51 3.36 4.56
CA VAL A 472 5.82 2.80 5.73
C VAL A 472 5.00 1.61 5.25
N ASP A 473 5.48 0.43 5.59
CA ASP A 473 4.96 -0.83 5.12
C ASP A 473 3.77 -1.32 5.96
N ALA A 474 2.65 -0.63 5.79
CA ALA A 474 1.42 -0.95 6.51
C ALA A 474 0.90 -2.37 6.20
N TRP A 475 1.28 -2.94 5.05
CA TRP A 475 0.91 -4.29 4.64
C TRP A 475 1.59 -5.32 5.52
N ASP A 476 2.92 -5.20 5.65
CA ASP A 476 3.72 -6.06 6.50
C ASP A 476 3.26 -5.97 7.97
N MET A 477 3.02 -4.74 8.45
CA MET A 477 2.46 -4.51 9.78
C MET A 477 1.10 -5.22 9.97
N SER A 478 0.19 -5.12 9.02
CA SER A 478 -1.15 -5.68 9.18
C SER A 478 -1.17 -7.21 9.06
N VAL A 479 -0.30 -7.80 8.23
CA VAL A 479 -0.07 -9.26 8.18
C VAL A 479 0.53 -9.76 9.49
N ALA A 480 1.59 -9.12 9.98
CA ALA A 480 2.21 -9.48 11.25
C ALA A 480 1.22 -9.37 12.43
N ALA A 481 0.39 -8.33 12.45
CA ALA A 481 -0.64 -8.13 13.46
C ALA A 481 -1.86 -9.06 13.31
N ASN A 482 -1.97 -9.81 12.19
CA ASN A 482 -3.15 -10.61 11.85
C ASN A 482 -4.45 -9.79 11.88
N THR A 483 -4.39 -8.56 11.35
CA THR A 483 -5.54 -7.65 11.29
C THR A 483 -6.03 -7.52 9.86
N PHE A 484 -7.23 -8.03 9.62
CA PHE A 484 -7.92 -7.94 8.34
C PHE A 484 -8.99 -6.86 8.44
N SER A 485 -8.57 -5.63 8.75
CA SER A 485 -9.42 -4.46 8.70
C SER A 485 -8.75 -3.34 7.91
N ILE A 486 -9.52 -2.66 7.06
CA ILE A 486 -9.01 -1.51 6.29
C ILE A 486 -8.50 -0.39 7.21
N HIS A 487 -9.10 -0.23 8.39
CA HIS A 487 -8.74 0.75 9.42
C HIS A 487 -8.31 0.02 10.70
N PRO A 488 -7.10 -0.59 10.72
CA PRO A 488 -6.62 -1.30 11.89
C PRO A 488 -6.40 -0.33 13.08
N ASN A 489 -6.67 -0.80 14.30
CA ASN A 489 -6.56 0.01 15.53
C ASN A 489 -5.12 0.33 15.94
#